data_AF-A0A6M1SP52-F1
#
_entry.id   AF-A0A6M1SP52-F1
#
_cell.length_a   1.000
_cell.length_b   1.000
_cell.length_c   1.000
_cell.angle_alpha   90.00
_cell.angle_beta   90.00
_cell.angle_gamma   90.00
#
_symmetry.space_group_name_H-M   'P 1'
#
loop_
_entity.id
_entity.type
_entity.pdbx_description
1 polymer ?
#
loop_
_entity_poly.entity_id
_entity_poly.type
_entity_poly.pdbx_seq_one_letter_code
_entity_poly.pdbx_strand_id
1 'polypeptide(L)'
;MTAAAPMTALTIRLEDELFAVEASKVREILDLVPVTEVPHASPFVSGLINVRGRVVPLADLRVMFGMAQPEPDEDTRIVVMEFDLDGEPMIAGILADKVHDVTDIESASIEEAPKVGMRWRPEFVRGIGKRNGGFIIIPDLGRIFETQGGRSAPAAASEERSAS
;
A
#
# COMPACT_ATOMS: atom_id res chain seq x y z
N MET A 1 20.83 17.09 0.59
CA MET A 1 20.63 15.64 0.64
C MET A 1 20.26 15.30 2.06
N THR A 2 18.97 15.10 2.35
CA THR A 2 18.56 14.58 3.66
C THR A 2 18.80 13.08 3.59
N ALA A 3 19.76 12.57 4.36
CA ALA A 3 19.93 11.13 4.50
C ALA A 3 18.61 10.54 5.03
N ALA A 4 18.13 9.45 4.42
CA ALA A 4 16.96 8.75 4.91
C ALA A 4 17.19 8.30 6.37
N ALA A 5 16.13 8.13 7.16
CA ALA A 5 16.28 7.52 8.49
C ALA A 5 16.38 5.99 8.35
N PRO A 6 17.13 5.29 9.23
CA PRO A 6 17.05 3.83 9.29
C PRO A 6 15.61 3.42 9.60
N MET A 7 15.15 2.34 8.98
CA MET A 7 13.78 1.85 9.16
C MET A 7 13.73 0.34 9.30
N THR A 8 12.90 -0.14 10.22
CA THR A 8 12.46 -1.53 10.25
C THR A 8 11.30 -1.67 9.27
N ALA A 9 11.45 -2.57 8.29
CA ALA A 9 10.55 -2.72 7.16
C ALA A 9 9.93 -4.11 7.13
N LEU A 10 8.62 -4.20 6.91
CA LEU A 10 7.98 -5.43 6.45
C LEU A 10 8.21 -5.54 4.94
N THR A 11 8.76 -6.67 4.50
CA THR A 11 9.00 -6.91 3.08
C THR A 11 7.85 -7.69 2.47
N ILE A 12 7.37 -7.22 1.32
CA ILE A 12 6.28 -7.85 0.56
C ILE A 12 6.70 -8.00 -0.89
N ARG A 13 6.07 -8.94 -1.59
CA ARG A 13 6.27 -9.14 -3.02
C ARG A 13 5.04 -8.74 -3.80
N LEU A 14 5.26 -8.06 -4.91
CA LEU A 14 4.28 -7.79 -5.97
C LEU A 14 4.93 -8.19 -7.29
N GLU A 15 4.33 -9.14 -7.99
CA GLU A 15 4.94 -9.79 -9.16
C GLU A 15 6.34 -10.34 -8.80
N ASP A 16 7.38 -9.91 -9.50
CA ASP A 16 8.77 -10.31 -9.30
C ASP A 16 9.58 -9.29 -8.49
N GLU A 17 8.94 -8.22 -7.98
CA GLU A 17 9.59 -7.11 -7.30
C GLU A 17 9.35 -7.15 -5.77
N LEU A 18 10.38 -6.77 -5.01
CA LEU A 18 10.29 -6.64 -3.56
C LEU A 18 10.00 -5.19 -3.16
N PHE A 19 9.04 -5.04 -2.26
CA PHE A 19 8.66 -3.77 -1.66
C PHE A 19 8.90 -3.80 -0.15
N ALA A 20 9.27 -2.65 0.41
CA ALA A 20 9.44 -2.44 1.84
C ALA A 20 8.45 -1.39 2.34
N VAL A 21 7.55 -1.79 3.23
CA VAL A 21 6.68 -0.87 3.97
C VAL A 21 7.19 -0.74 5.40
N GLU A 22 7.04 0.44 6.00
CA GLU A 22 7.44 0.66 7.40
C GLU A 22 6.69 -0.30 8.33
N ALA A 23 7.42 -1.14 9.08
CA ALA A 23 6.80 -2.12 9.97
C ALA A 23 5.99 -1.44 11.08
N SER A 24 6.41 -0.26 11.54
CA SER A 24 5.68 0.56 12.53
C SER A 24 4.31 1.03 12.05
N LYS A 25 4.06 1.05 10.72
CA LYS A 25 2.80 1.44 10.10
C LYS A 25 1.88 0.24 9.82
N VAL A 26 2.37 -0.99 9.99
CA VAL A 26 1.57 -2.20 9.77
C VAL A 26 0.77 -2.51 11.03
N ARG A 27 -0.56 -2.59 10.88
CA ARG A 27 -1.48 -2.93 11.96
C ARG A 27 -1.69 -4.44 12.09
N GLU A 28 -1.94 -5.10 10.97
CA GLU A 28 -2.11 -6.55 10.89
C GLU A 28 -1.93 -7.03 9.44
N ILE A 29 -1.59 -8.32 9.31
CA ILE A 29 -1.54 -9.02 8.03
C ILE A 29 -2.68 -10.04 8.06
N LEU A 30 -3.52 -10.01 7.03
CA LEU A 30 -4.69 -10.86 6.90
C LEU A 30 -4.52 -11.80 5.71
N ASP A 31 -5.09 -13.00 5.80
CA ASP A 31 -5.43 -13.78 4.61
C ASP A 31 -6.45 -13.01 3.77
N LEU A 32 -6.64 -13.42 2.52
CA LEU A 32 -7.66 -12.80 1.67
C LEU A 32 -9.05 -13.00 2.29
N VAL A 33 -9.75 -11.88 2.52
CA VAL A 33 -11.12 -11.85 3.04
C VAL A 33 -12.09 -11.44 1.92
N PRO A 34 -13.40 -11.69 2.07
CA PRO A 34 -14.38 -11.21 1.11
C PRO A 34 -14.25 -9.69 0.88
N VAL A 35 -14.13 -9.31 -0.39
CA VAL A 35 -14.03 -7.92 -0.84
C VAL A 35 -15.40 -7.47 -1.35
N THR A 36 -15.90 -6.38 -0.81
CA THR A 36 -17.08 -5.69 -1.33
C THR A 36 -16.63 -4.76 -2.45
N GLU A 37 -16.98 -5.10 -3.69
CA GLU A 37 -16.69 -4.24 -4.84
C GLU A 37 -17.40 -2.89 -4.72
N VAL A 38 -16.69 -1.83 -5.08
CA VAL A 38 -17.25 -0.48 -5.10
C VAL A 38 -17.52 -0.07 -6.55
N PRO A 39 -18.79 0.20 -6.91
CA PRO A 39 -19.12 0.65 -8.26
C PRO A 39 -18.36 1.93 -8.64
N HIS A 40 -17.82 1.96 -9.85
CA HIS A 40 -17.07 3.09 -10.41
C HIS A 40 -15.79 3.49 -9.64
N ALA A 41 -15.27 2.60 -8.79
CA ALA A 41 -14.02 2.85 -8.09
C ALA A 41 -12.82 2.91 -9.06
N SER A 42 -11.77 3.62 -8.63
CA SER A 42 -10.48 3.59 -9.32
C SER A 42 -9.92 2.17 -9.30
N PRO A 43 -9.25 1.69 -10.36
CA PRO A 43 -8.56 0.39 -10.34
C PRO A 43 -7.61 0.24 -9.15
N PHE A 44 -7.06 1.36 -8.65
CA PHE A 44 -6.21 1.39 -7.47
C PHE A 44 -6.92 0.95 -6.20
N VAL A 45 -8.19 1.32 -6.01
CA VAL A 45 -9.02 0.91 -4.86
C VAL A 45 -10.11 0.00 -5.39
N SER A 46 -9.84 -1.30 -5.42
CA SER A 46 -10.74 -2.28 -6.03
C SER A 46 -11.99 -2.58 -5.20
N GLY A 47 -11.98 -2.25 -3.91
CA GLY A 47 -13.14 -2.44 -3.06
C GLY A 47 -12.92 -2.10 -1.59
N LEU A 48 -13.82 -2.62 -0.75
CA LEU A 48 -13.82 -2.45 0.69
C LEU A 48 -13.74 -3.82 1.37
N ILE A 49 -13.03 -3.89 2.48
CA ILE A 49 -12.96 -5.06 3.36
C ILE A 49 -13.42 -4.70 4.77
N ASN A 50 -13.92 -5.70 5.50
CA ASN A 50 -14.27 -5.54 6.90
C ASN A 50 -13.13 -6.05 7.79
N VAL A 51 -12.49 -5.14 8.51
CA VAL A 51 -11.44 -5.45 9.50
C VAL A 51 -12.01 -5.18 10.89
N ARG A 52 -12.36 -6.25 11.60
CA ARG A 52 -12.88 -6.19 12.99
C ARG A 52 -14.08 -5.24 13.16
N GLY A 53 -15.02 -5.26 12.23
CA GLY A 53 -16.21 -4.41 12.22
C GLY A 53 -16.00 -3.03 11.58
N ARG A 54 -14.78 -2.70 11.13
CA ARG A 54 -14.48 -1.43 10.46
C ARG A 54 -14.34 -1.63 8.97
N VAL A 55 -14.96 -0.74 8.20
CA VAL A 55 -14.82 -0.68 6.74
C VAL A 55 -13.46 -0.06 6.40
N VAL A 56 -12.64 -0.79 5.64
CA VAL A 56 -11.29 -0.38 5.24
C VAL A 56 -11.18 -0.48 3.72
N PRO A 57 -10.66 0.54 3.01
CA PRO A 57 -10.41 0.46 1.58
C PRO A 57 -9.30 -0.55 1.27
N LEU A 58 -9.51 -1.38 0.24
CA LEU A 58 -8.51 -2.31 -0.27
C LEU A 58 -7.87 -1.73 -1.53
N ALA A 59 -6.57 -1.47 -1.47
CA ALA A 59 -5.79 -0.93 -2.55
C ALA A 59 -4.86 -1.98 -3.17
N ASP A 60 -4.59 -1.83 -4.47
CA ASP A 60 -3.61 -2.61 -5.21
C ASP A 60 -2.50 -1.69 -5.74
N LEU A 61 -1.32 -1.76 -5.12
CA LEU A 61 -0.16 -0.97 -5.55
C LEU A 61 0.27 -1.30 -6.98
N ARG A 62 -0.01 -2.51 -7.49
CA ARG A 62 0.36 -2.92 -8.86
C ARG A 62 -0.12 -1.91 -9.91
N VAL A 63 -1.30 -1.33 -9.71
CA VAL A 63 -1.87 -0.27 -10.58
C VAL A 63 -0.96 0.95 -10.69
N MET A 64 -0.39 1.38 -9.56
CA MET A 64 0.47 2.57 -9.50
C MET A 64 1.86 2.31 -10.07
N PHE A 65 2.31 1.05 -10.00
CA PHE A 65 3.59 0.60 -10.53
C PHE A 65 3.51 0.03 -11.95
N GLY A 66 2.32 0.03 -12.57
CA GLY A 66 2.10 -0.45 -13.95
C GLY A 66 2.29 -1.96 -14.11
N MET A 67 2.05 -2.72 -13.04
CA MET A 67 2.22 -4.17 -12.98
C MET A 67 0.93 -4.91 -13.36
N ALA A 68 1.05 -6.18 -13.72
CA ALA A 68 -0.10 -7.04 -13.93
C ALA A 68 -0.87 -7.27 -12.62
N GLN A 69 -2.18 -7.50 -12.72
CA GLN A 69 -3.05 -7.81 -11.58
C GLN A 69 -3.56 -9.24 -11.74
N PRO A 70 -2.77 -10.25 -11.33
CA PRO A 70 -3.22 -11.63 -11.39
C PRO A 70 -4.34 -11.89 -10.38
N GLU A 71 -5.08 -12.97 -10.61
CA GLU A 71 -6.00 -13.50 -9.61
C GLU A 71 -5.24 -13.87 -8.33
N PRO A 72 -5.78 -13.55 -7.13
CA PRO A 72 -5.20 -13.96 -5.86
C PRO A 72 -5.01 -15.48 -5.75
N ASP A 73 -3.94 -15.89 -5.10
CA ASP A 73 -3.60 -17.27 -4.77
C ASP A 73 -3.54 -17.50 -3.25
N GLU A 74 -3.07 -18.68 -2.84
CA GLU A 74 -2.95 -19.07 -1.42
C GLU A 74 -1.88 -18.28 -0.64
N ASP A 75 -0.92 -17.66 -1.34
CA ASP A 75 0.15 -16.85 -0.75
C ASP A 75 -0.27 -15.37 -0.63
N THR A 76 -1.33 -14.97 -1.34
CA THR A 76 -1.83 -13.60 -1.35
C THR A 76 -2.31 -13.16 0.03
N ARG A 77 -1.89 -11.97 0.47
CA ARG A 77 -2.22 -11.38 1.76
C ARG A 77 -2.70 -9.95 1.61
N ILE A 78 -3.40 -9.48 2.63
CA ILE A 78 -3.76 -8.07 2.80
C ILE A 78 -2.92 -7.52 3.95
N VAL A 79 -2.11 -6.51 3.67
CA VAL A 79 -1.37 -5.77 4.68
C VAL A 79 -2.18 -4.55 5.08
N VAL A 80 -2.74 -4.56 6.28
CA VAL A 80 -3.50 -3.42 6.82
C VAL A 80 -2.51 -2.42 7.41
N MET A 81 -2.54 -1.20 6.89
CA MET A 81 -1.59 -0.15 7.23
C MET A 81 -2.27 1.12 7.70
N GLU A 82 -1.57 1.88 8.53
CA GLU A 82 -1.94 3.22 8.97
C GLU A 82 -0.85 4.23 8.57
N PHE A 83 -1.26 5.32 7.93
CA PHE A 83 -0.37 6.39 7.51
C PHE A 83 -1.13 7.72 7.43
N ASP A 84 -0.40 8.83 7.48
CA ASP A 84 -0.99 10.15 7.37
C ASP A 84 -1.35 10.48 5.91
N LEU A 85 -2.56 10.98 5.70
CA LEU A 85 -3.04 11.54 4.44
C LEU A 85 -3.63 12.92 4.74
N ASP A 86 -3.10 13.98 4.11
CA ASP A 86 -3.52 15.36 4.35
C ASP A 86 -3.53 15.79 5.84
N GLY A 87 -2.66 15.18 6.66
CA GLY A 87 -2.55 15.45 8.09
C GLY A 87 -3.55 14.67 8.98
N GLU A 88 -4.35 13.78 8.40
CA GLU A 88 -5.25 12.88 9.13
C GLU A 88 -4.79 11.42 9.04
N PRO A 89 -4.93 10.62 10.12
CA PRO A 89 -4.58 9.21 10.08
C PRO A 89 -5.57 8.43 9.20
N MET A 90 -5.06 7.81 8.14
CA MET A 90 -5.79 6.93 7.25
C MET A 90 -5.41 5.47 7.49
N ILE A 91 -6.40 4.57 7.40
CA ILE A 91 -6.17 3.13 7.40
C ILE A 91 -6.58 2.56 6.05
N ALA A 92 -5.71 1.74 5.45
CA ALA A 92 -5.98 1.05 4.19
C ALA A 92 -5.42 -0.37 4.23
N GLY A 93 -6.09 -1.29 3.55
CA GLY A 93 -5.53 -2.60 3.20
C GLY A 93 -4.77 -2.50 1.89
N ILE A 94 -3.63 -3.16 1.79
CA ILE A 94 -2.84 -3.24 0.56
C ILE A 94 -2.68 -4.71 0.19
N LEU A 95 -3.02 -5.07 -1.05
CA LEU A 95 -2.78 -6.42 -1.57
C LEU A 95 -1.27 -6.67 -1.72
N ALA A 96 -0.84 -7.87 -1.34
CA ALA A 96 0.51 -8.38 -1.51
C ALA A 96 0.43 -9.82 -2.00
N ASP A 97 1.23 -10.18 -3.02
CA ASP A 97 1.28 -11.57 -3.51
C ASP A 97 1.92 -12.48 -2.48
N LYS A 98 2.83 -11.94 -1.68
CA LYS A 98 3.43 -12.63 -0.54
C LYS A 98 3.93 -11.63 0.48
N VAL A 99 3.78 -11.97 1.76
CA VAL A 99 4.49 -11.29 2.84
C VAL A 99 5.71 -12.13 3.22
N HIS A 100 6.86 -11.49 3.28
CA HIS A 100 8.12 -12.12 3.66
C HIS A 100 8.43 -11.79 5.13
N ASP A 101 9.65 -11.41 5.43
CA ASP A 101 10.16 -11.13 6.78
C ASP A 101 10.24 -9.61 7.05
N VAL A 102 10.41 -9.31 8.33
CA VAL A 102 10.75 -7.97 8.80
C VAL A 102 12.27 -7.82 8.78
N THR A 103 12.77 -6.73 8.21
CA THR A 103 14.21 -6.47 8.07
C THR A 103 14.54 -5.03 8.37
N ASP A 104 15.74 -4.78 8.89
CA ASP A 104 16.24 -3.42 9.07
C ASP A 104 16.91 -2.94 7.77
N ILE A 105 16.49 -1.76 7.32
CA ILE A 105 17.08 -1.07 6.17
C ILE A 105 17.87 0.11 6.71
N GLU A 106 19.19 0.04 6.57
CA GLU A 106 20.08 1.12 6.97
C GLU A 106 19.85 2.35 6.10
N SER A 107 19.84 3.53 6.71
CA SER A 107 19.70 4.81 6.03
C SER A 107 20.69 5.00 4.87
N ALA A 108 21.93 4.58 5.08
CA ALA A 108 23.02 4.68 4.10
C ALA A 108 22.80 3.78 2.86
N SER A 109 21.91 2.80 2.96
CA SER A 109 21.56 1.88 1.87
C SER A 109 20.35 2.34 1.04
N ILE A 110 19.67 3.41 1.49
CA ILE A 110 18.51 3.97 0.80
C ILE A 110 19.00 5.07 -0.14
N GLU A 111 18.81 4.85 -1.44
CA GLU A 111 19.13 5.79 -2.49
C GLU A 111 17.85 6.42 -3.06
N GLU A 112 17.98 7.62 -3.65
CA GLU A 112 16.88 8.24 -4.38
C GLU A 112 16.53 7.40 -5.62
N ALA A 113 15.23 7.29 -5.93
CA ALA A 113 14.80 6.59 -7.13
C ALA A 113 15.35 7.29 -8.39
N PRO A 114 15.96 6.56 -9.34
CA PRO A 114 16.39 7.12 -10.61
C PRO A 114 15.22 7.78 -11.34
N LYS A 115 15.44 8.98 -11.89
CA LYS A 115 14.39 9.73 -12.61
C LYS A 115 14.13 9.22 -14.03
N VAL A 116 15.01 8.37 -14.57
CA VAL A 116 14.99 7.92 -15.96
C VAL A 116 15.15 6.40 -16.00
N GLY A 117 14.38 5.73 -16.87
CA GLY A 117 14.50 4.30 -17.11
C GLY A 117 13.72 3.39 -16.15
N MET A 118 12.96 3.98 -15.22
CA MET A 118 12.08 3.22 -14.33
C MET A 118 10.73 2.95 -15.01
N ARG A 119 10.15 1.76 -14.78
CA ARG A 119 8.79 1.42 -15.27
C ARG A 119 7.69 2.17 -14.51
N TRP A 120 8.01 2.66 -13.32
CA TRP A 120 7.10 3.39 -12.43
C TRP A 120 7.46 4.86 -12.29
N ARG A 121 6.47 5.64 -11.88
CA ARG A 121 6.58 7.08 -11.59
C ARG A 121 7.47 7.31 -10.36
N PRO A 122 8.60 8.03 -10.47
CA PRO A 122 9.53 8.24 -9.36
C PRO A 122 8.90 8.87 -8.11
N GLU A 123 7.87 9.69 -8.28
CA GLU A 123 7.14 10.34 -7.18
C GLU A 123 6.34 9.37 -6.28
N PHE A 124 6.12 8.13 -6.73
CA PHE A 124 5.49 7.07 -5.91
C PHE A 124 6.50 6.26 -5.11
N VAL A 125 7.79 6.57 -5.25
CA VAL A 125 8.88 5.88 -4.59
C VAL A 125 9.61 6.86 -3.69
N ARG A 126 9.55 6.60 -2.38
CA ARG A 126 10.32 7.39 -1.40
C ARG A 126 11.81 7.12 -1.52
N GLY A 127 12.19 5.89 -1.85
CA GLY A 127 13.57 5.48 -2.04
C GLY A 127 13.71 4.03 -2.48
N ILE A 128 14.95 3.65 -2.79
CA ILE A 128 15.31 2.28 -3.17
C ILE A 128 16.40 1.81 -2.21
N GLY A 129 16.13 0.72 -1.49
CA GLY A 129 17.11 0.04 -0.66
C GLY A 129 17.86 -1.05 -1.43
N LYS A 130 18.94 -1.57 -0.85
CA LYS A 130 19.65 -2.76 -1.34
C LYS A 130 19.50 -3.90 -0.33
N ARG A 131 19.13 -5.09 -0.81
CA ARG A 131 19.01 -6.31 0.02
C ARG A 131 19.47 -7.52 -0.77
N ASN A 132 20.37 -8.33 -0.20
CA ASN A 132 20.87 -9.58 -0.80
C ASN A 132 21.39 -9.43 -2.25
N GLY A 133 21.97 -8.27 -2.60
CA GLY A 133 22.43 -7.98 -3.96
C GLY A 133 21.34 -7.56 -4.95
N GLY A 134 20.07 -7.52 -4.53
CA GLY A 134 18.95 -6.97 -5.26
C GLY A 134 18.48 -5.61 -4.73
N PHE A 135 17.45 -5.06 -5.36
CA PHE A 135 16.79 -3.83 -4.94
C PHE A 135 15.52 -4.12 -4.15
N ILE A 136 15.17 -3.20 -3.27
CA ILE A 136 13.87 -3.19 -2.59
C ILE A 136 13.25 -1.80 -2.70
N ILE A 137 12.02 -1.73 -3.19
CA ILE A 137 11.32 -0.48 -3.48
C ILE A 137 10.61 -0.01 -2.22
N ILE A 138 10.82 1.24 -1.81
CA ILE A 138 10.14 1.84 -0.66
C ILE A 138 9.07 2.79 -1.21
N PRO A 139 7.78 2.37 -1.25
CA PRO A 139 6.71 3.20 -1.80
C PRO A 139 6.43 4.41 -0.89
N ASP A 140 6.12 5.54 -1.51
CA ASP A 140 5.55 6.69 -0.81
C ASP A 140 4.02 6.58 -0.78
N LEU A 141 3.51 5.88 0.23
CA LEU A 141 2.07 5.63 0.37
C LEU A 141 1.25 6.91 0.51
N GLY A 142 1.77 7.93 1.21
CA GLY A 142 1.09 9.22 1.30
C GLY A 142 0.88 9.80 -0.09
N ARG A 143 1.94 9.91 -0.90
CA ARG A 143 1.86 10.42 -2.28
C ARG A 143 0.97 9.58 -3.20
N ILE A 144 1.05 8.26 -3.08
CA ILE A 144 0.22 7.34 -3.86
C ILE A 144 -1.27 7.57 -3.55
N PHE A 145 -1.63 7.60 -2.26
CA PHE A 145 -3.02 7.77 -1.84
C PHE A 145 -3.52 9.21 -2.08
N GLU A 146 -2.69 10.25 -1.91
CA GLU A 146 -3.02 11.64 -2.29
C GLU A 146 -3.40 11.75 -3.77
N THR A 147 -2.62 11.11 -4.65
CA THR A 147 -2.84 11.14 -6.10
C THR A 147 -4.17 10.50 -6.49
N GLN A 148 -4.66 9.55 -5.69
CA GLN A 148 -5.91 8.81 -5.93
C GLN A 148 -7.09 9.41 -5.14
N GLY A 149 -6.82 10.06 -4.00
CA GLY A 149 -7.78 10.65 -3.07
C GLY A 149 -8.50 11.88 -3.61
N GLY A 150 -8.07 12.43 -4.76
CA GLY A 150 -8.82 13.47 -5.48
C GLY A 150 -10.24 13.08 -5.92
N ARG A 151 -10.66 11.83 -5.70
CA ARG A 151 -12.04 11.34 -5.80
C ARG A 151 -12.37 10.32 -4.70
N SER A 152 -12.30 10.71 -3.43
CA SER A 152 -13.00 9.93 -2.39
C SER A 152 -14.51 9.95 -2.67
N ALA A 153 -15.08 8.77 -2.90
CA ALA A 153 -16.52 8.57 -2.88
C ALA A 153 -17.09 9.04 -1.52
N PRO A 154 -18.27 9.67 -1.48
CA PRO A 154 -18.85 10.14 -0.24
C PRO A 154 -19.06 8.97 0.72
N ALA A 155 -18.70 9.19 1.99
CA ALA A 155 -19.01 8.32 3.10
C ALA A 155 -20.46 7.83 2.96
N ALA A 156 -20.62 6.50 2.94
CA ALA A 156 -21.91 5.85 2.81
C ALA A 156 -22.92 6.48 3.78
N ALA A 157 -24.06 6.88 3.21
CA ALA A 157 -25.17 7.50 3.92
C ALA A 157 -25.57 6.67 5.14
N SER A 158 -25.45 7.27 6.32
CA SER A 158 -26.30 6.90 7.46
C SER A 158 -27.70 7.48 7.21
N GLU A 159 -28.46 6.82 6.33
CA GLU A 159 -29.92 6.88 6.37
C GLU A 159 -30.39 5.97 7.49
N GLU A 160 -30.56 6.51 8.69
CA GLU A 160 -31.51 5.94 9.63
C GLU A 160 -32.72 6.87 9.71
N ARG A 161 -33.69 6.50 8.88
CA ARG A 161 -35.09 6.91 8.96
C ARG A 161 -35.58 6.61 10.39
N SER A 162 -35.63 7.63 11.24
CA SER A 162 -36.64 7.65 12.30
C SER A 162 -37.98 7.96 11.65
N ALA A 163 -38.66 6.90 11.23
CA ALA A 163 -40.09 6.91 11.06
C ALA A 163 -40.74 6.58 12.42
N SER A 164 -41.65 7.47 12.80
CA SER A 164 -42.73 7.36 13.79
C SER A 164 -42.50 7.92 15.18
#